data_AF-A0A535GF53-F1
#
_entry.id   AF-A0A535GF53-F1
#
_cell.length_a   1.000
_cell.length_b   1.000
_cell.length_c   1.000
_cell.angle_alpha   90.00
_cell.angle_beta   90.00
_cell.angle_gamma   90.00
#
_symmetry.space_group_name_H-M   'P 1'
#
loop_
_entity.id
_entity.type
_entity.pdbx_description
1 polymer ?
#
loop_
_entity_poly.entity_id
_entity_poly.type
_entity_poly.pdbx_seq_one_letter_code
_entity_poly.pdbx_strand_id
1 'polypeptide(L)'
;MNAAIFTKPAKGLILASGFLAASSIMGFAQDAPVALGAQATVPLSTLYVSAPTGSASLGGHTFDLSGGNLLTLGNGQSATFSGSWAGATSAFLLLNTYNTYWWYEGAVVGNVTFTFSDGTTQSTDLTVGGNIREWRTGAGFTVNTLSDPAAANVWTGSAQPGMGGGTAVIDMLTIALPSKTVTSVTLNDNNTWGALQIDLAGLTIDPVAPQASCNRPGNSCITPAAQNSQAWKWQPLQPGTTVNTNPHANNADKTNHKSH
;
A
#
# COMPACT_ATOMS: atom_id res chain seq x y z
N MET A 1 7.08 66.50 41.97
CA MET A 1 6.93 65.04 41.80
C MET A 1 5.46 64.77 41.59
N ASN A 2 5.04 64.36 40.39
CA ASN A 2 3.62 64.17 40.04
C ASN A 2 3.44 62.98 39.05
N ALA A 3 2.71 61.98 39.55
CA ALA A 3 1.54 61.27 39.01
C ALA A 3 1.47 60.61 37.60
N ALA A 4 0.97 59.36 37.67
CA ALA A 4 0.08 58.60 36.76
C ALA A 4 0.70 57.97 35.50
N ILE A 5 0.87 56.63 35.44
CA ILE A 5 -0.14 55.58 35.10
C ILE A 5 -0.68 55.73 33.67
N PHE A 6 -0.27 54.81 32.79
CA PHE A 6 -1.09 54.29 31.69
C PHE A 6 -0.80 52.79 31.47
N THR A 7 -1.80 52.12 30.93
CA THR A 7 -2.22 50.72 31.13
C THR A 7 -1.67 49.69 30.13
N LYS A 8 -1.59 48.44 30.60
CA LYS A 8 -1.58 47.09 29.96
C LYS A 8 -2.06 46.97 28.48
N PRO A 9 -1.62 45.94 27.70
CA PRO A 9 -2.19 44.60 27.89
C PRO A 9 -1.23 43.41 27.77
N ALA A 10 -1.65 42.33 28.44
CA ALA A 10 -1.14 40.97 28.32
C ALA A 10 -1.31 40.45 26.89
N LYS A 11 -0.27 39.81 26.35
CA LYS A 11 -0.40 38.96 25.16
C LYS A 11 -0.23 37.51 25.60
N GLY A 12 -1.37 36.82 25.62
CA GLY A 12 -1.49 35.43 25.98
C GLY A 12 -0.75 34.53 25.00
N LEU A 13 -0.13 33.50 25.57
CA LEU A 13 0.35 32.32 24.87
C LEU A 13 -0.87 31.55 24.35
N ILE A 14 -1.16 31.65 23.05
CA ILE A 14 -2.11 30.74 22.40
C ILE A 14 -1.36 29.46 22.09
N LEU A 15 -1.54 28.46 22.96
CA LEU A 15 -1.18 27.07 22.66
C LEU A 15 -2.26 26.52 21.71
N ALA A 16 -2.04 26.66 20.41
CA ALA A 16 -2.88 26.02 19.40
C ALA A 16 -2.69 24.50 19.50
N SER A 17 -3.53 23.89 20.32
CA SER A 17 -3.61 22.44 20.49
C SER A 17 -4.18 21.89 19.20
N GLY A 18 -3.36 21.17 18.42
CA GLY A 18 -3.78 20.50 17.21
C GLY A 18 -4.96 19.59 17.50
N PHE A 19 -6.12 19.93 16.93
CA PHE A 19 -7.31 19.11 16.97
C PHE A 19 -7.10 17.93 16.03
N LEU A 20 -6.60 16.80 16.55
CA LEU A 20 -6.66 15.53 15.85
C LEU A 20 -8.11 15.05 15.90
N ALA A 21 -8.86 15.37 14.85
CA ALA A 21 -10.11 14.68 14.57
C ALA A 21 -9.77 13.21 14.32
N ALA A 22 -10.03 12.35 15.30
CA ALA A 22 -10.01 10.91 15.11
C ALA A 22 -11.18 10.52 14.22
N SER A 23 -10.99 10.60 12.89
CA SER A 23 -11.77 9.81 11.96
C SER A 23 -11.39 8.35 12.20
N SER A 24 -12.35 7.54 12.64
CA SER A 24 -12.22 6.09 12.60
C SER A 24 -12.11 5.68 11.14
N ILE A 25 -10.88 5.60 10.64
CA ILE A 25 -10.59 4.99 9.35
C ILE A 25 -10.84 3.50 9.54
N MET A 26 -11.90 2.99 8.92
CA MET A 26 -12.03 1.54 8.69
C MET A 26 -10.73 1.10 8.02
N GLY A 27 -10.01 0.18 8.66
CA GLY A 27 -8.69 -0.24 8.21
C GLY A 27 -8.74 -0.78 6.79
N PHE A 28 -8.42 0.08 5.83
CA PHE A 28 -7.98 -0.37 4.54
C PHE A 28 -6.65 -1.10 4.76
N ALA A 29 -6.49 -2.23 4.08
CA ALA A 29 -5.18 -2.77 3.69
C ALA A 29 -4.19 -1.61 3.51
N GLN A 30 -3.15 -1.55 4.35
CA GLN A 30 -2.17 -0.48 4.25
C GLN A 30 -1.14 -0.94 3.24
N ASP A 31 -1.28 -0.55 1.98
CA ASP A 31 -0.24 -0.79 0.97
C ASP A 31 1.12 -0.35 1.53
N ALA A 32 2.11 -1.24 1.42
CA ALA A 32 3.50 -0.97 1.73
C ALA A 32 4.31 -0.94 0.42
N PRO A 33 4.44 0.25 -0.22
CA PRO A 33 5.27 0.41 -1.41
C PRO A 33 6.69 -0.06 -1.15
N VAL A 34 7.25 -0.78 -2.11
CA VAL A 34 8.63 -1.26 -2.10
C VAL A 34 9.44 -0.40 -3.05
N ALA A 35 10.44 0.30 -2.51
CA ALA A 35 11.37 1.08 -3.33
C ALA A 35 12.24 0.15 -4.18
N LEU A 36 12.23 0.35 -5.50
CA LEU A 36 13.08 -0.43 -6.42
C LEU A 36 14.58 -0.04 -6.31
N GLY A 37 14.86 1.14 -5.78
CA GLY A 37 16.22 1.59 -5.45
C GLY A 37 17.16 1.61 -6.67
N ALA A 38 18.44 1.29 -6.41
CA ALA A 38 19.49 1.35 -7.43
C ALA A 38 19.36 0.32 -8.55
N GLN A 39 18.46 -0.67 -8.42
CA GLN A 39 18.20 -1.66 -9.47
C GLN A 39 17.35 -1.07 -10.60
N ALA A 40 16.55 -0.04 -10.33
CA ALA A 40 15.75 0.65 -11.34
C ALA A 40 16.57 1.74 -12.05
N THR A 41 17.09 1.41 -13.24
CA THR A 41 17.99 2.31 -13.99
C THR A 41 17.39 2.85 -15.28
N VAL A 42 16.26 2.32 -15.74
CA VAL A 42 15.65 2.72 -17.02
C VAL A 42 14.55 3.74 -16.74
N PRO A 43 14.64 5.00 -17.23
CA PRO A 43 13.57 5.96 -16.98
C PRO A 43 12.25 5.52 -17.61
N LEU A 44 11.14 5.54 -16.85
CA LEU A 44 9.80 5.24 -17.38
C LEU A 44 9.47 6.13 -18.59
N SER A 45 9.94 7.37 -18.56
CA SER A 45 9.77 8.34 -19.64
C SER A 45 10.45 7.95 -20.95
N THR A 46 11.36 6.96 -20.94
CA THR A 46 11.97 6.40 -22.16
C THR A 46 10.98 5.52 -22.91
N LEU A 47 10.08 4.81 -22.21
CA LEU A 47 9.09 3.93 -22.81
C LEU A 47 7.75 4.63 -23.00
N TYR A 48 7.30 5.35 -21.98
CA TYR A 48 5.94 5.86 -21.86
C TYR A 48 5.87 7.39 -21.97
N VAL A 49 4.84 7.88 -22.65
CA VAL A 49 4.46 9.30 -22.61
C VAL A 49 3.58 9.53 -21.39
N SER A 50 4.02 10.43 -20.50
CA SER A 50 3.25 10.86 -19.31
C SER A 50 2.76 9.70 -18.43
N ALA A 51 3.62 8.70 -18.21
CA ALA A 51 3.33 7.65 -17.23
C ALA A 51 3.13 8.23 -15.82
N PRO A 52 2.40 7.51 -14.93
CA PRO A 52 2.28 7.89 -13.54
C PRO A 52 3.66 8.03 -12.88
N THR A 53 3.81 9.03 -12.02
CA THR A 53 5.06 9.34 -11.29
C THR A 53 4.75 9.71 -9.84
N GLY A 54 5.76 9.63 -8.96
CA GLY A 54 5.57 9.95 -7.54
C GLY A 54 4.81 8.84 -6.81
N SER A 55 4.10 9.19 -5.73
CA SER A 55 3.16 8.26 -5.11
C SER A 55 1.88 8.19 -5.95
N ALA A 56 1.64 7.04 -6.59
CA ALA A 56 0.53 6.84 -7.52
C ALA A 56 -0.38 5.70 -7.07
N SER A 57 -1.70 5.91 -7.17
CA SER A 57 -2.68 4.85 -6.95
C SER A 57 -3.07 4.22 -8.29
N LEU A 58 -2.76 2.93 -8.46
CA LEU A 58 -2.99 2.15 -9.67
C LEU A 58 -3.66 0.83 -9.28
N GLY A 59 -4.77 0.49 -9.94
CA GLY A 59 -5.55 -0.71 -9.59
C GLY A 59 -6.12 -0.72 -8.16
N GLY A 60 -6.22 0.45 -7.51
CA GLY A 60 -6.63 0.57 -6.10
C GLY A 60 -5.49 0.51 -5.09
N HIS A 61 -4.25 0.30 -5.54
CA HIS A 61 -3.07 0.15 -4.70
C HIS A 61 -2.07 1.27 -4.88
N THR A 62 -1.37 1.63 -3.81
CA THR A 62 -0.35 2.69 -3.79
C THR A 62 1.02 2.13 -4.15
N PHE A 63 1.68 2.77 -5.12
CA PHE A 63 3.05 2.49 -5.55
C PHE A 63 3.93 3.72 -5.40
N ASP A 64 5.21 3.50 -5.08
CA ASP A 64 6.23 4.55 -5.11
C ASP A 64 6.94 4.55 -6.46
N LEU A 65 6.55 5.49 -7.32
CA LEU A 65 7.15 5.77 -8.63
C LEU A 65 7.97 7.07 -8.61
N SER A 66 8.36 7.56 -7.42
CA SER A 66 9.08 8.83 -7.28
C SER A 66 10.49 8.80 -7.88
N GLY A 67 11.10 7.61 -7.96
CA GLY A 67 12.38 7.41 -8.63
C GLY A 67 12.31 7.59 -10.16
N GLY A 68 11.11 7.54 -10.76
CA GLY A 68 10.89 7.74 -12.20
C GLY A 68 11.51 6.68 -13.11
N ASN A 69 12.11 5.63 -12.54
CA ASN A 69 12.79 4.56 -13.25
C ASN A 69 12.11 3.22 -12.98
N LEU A 70 12.17 2.33 -13.97
CA LEU A 70 11.81 0.93 -13.87
C LEU A 70 13.07 0.06 -13.84
N LEU A 71 12.91 -1.14 -13.30
CA LEU A 71 13.87 -2.23 -13.43
C LEU A 71 13.59 -2.96 -14.74
N THR A 72 14.63 -3.19 -15.54
CA THR A 72 14.59 -4.08 -16.70
C THR A 72 15.51 -5.27 -16.43
N LEU A 73 14.96 -6.48 -16.51
CA LEU A 73 15.73 -7.72 -16.52
C LEU A 73 15.78 -8.24 -17.96
N GLY A 74 16.99 -8.49 -18.46
CA GLY A 74 17.17 -9.32 -19.65
C GLY A 74 17.35 -10.80 -19.29
N ASN A 75 17.38 -11.64 -20.32
CA ASN A 75 17.57 -13.09 -20.23
C ASN A 75 18.60 -13.52 -19.17
N GLY A 76 18.16 -14.35 -18.23
CA GLY A 76 18.99 -14.93 -17.17
C GLY A 76 19.33 -13.98 -16.02
N GLN A 77 18.77 -12.76 -16.01
CA GLN A 77 18.96 -11.81 -14.92
C GLN A 77 17.89 -11.95 -13.84
N SER A 78 18.24 -11.49 -12.65
CA SER A 78 17.35 -11.49 -11.48
C SER A 78 17.55 -10.24 -10.65
N ALA A 79 16.50 -9.80 -9.96
CA ALA A 79 16.58 -8.77 -8.92
C ALA A 79 15.87 -9.22 -7.66
N THR A 80 16.48 -8.95 -6.51
CA THR A 80 15.91 -9.25 -5.20
C THR A 80 15.69 -7.97 -4.39
N PHE A 81 14.48 -7.80 -3.88
CA PHE A 81 14.07 -6.74 -2.98
C PHE A 81 13.93 -7.32 -1.57
N SER A 82 14.74 -6.82 -0.64
CA SER A 82 14.71 -7.26 0.76
C SER A 82 13.85 -6.33 1.61
N GLY A 83 13.15 -6.88 2.59
CA GLY A 83 12.30 -6.12 3.49
C GLY A 83 11.78 -6.98 4.64
N SER A 84 10.74 -6.48 5.32
CA SER A 84 10.05 -7.21 6.37
C SER A 84 8.59 -6.79 6.40
N TRP A 85 7.76 -7.47 5.61
CA TRP A 85 6.34 -7.17 5.47
C TRP A 85 5.54 -8.22 6.23
N ALA A 86 5.21 -7.89 7.49
CA ALA A 86 4.53 -8.80 8.40
C ALA A 86 3.10 -9.08 7.94
N GLY A 87 2.69 -10.35 8.03
CA GLY A 87 1.32 -10.75 7.71
C GLY A 87 0.91 -10.41 6.28
N ALA A 88 1.80 -10.50 5.29
CA ALA A 88 1.48 -10.13 3.92
C ALA A 88 0.41 -11.06 3.31
N THR A 89 -0.69 -10.49 2.84
CA THR A 89 -1.83 -11.22 2.23
C THR A 89 -1.77 -11.21 0.72
N SER A 90 -1.18 -10.16 0.13
CA SER A 90 -1.02 -10.01 -1.31
C SER A 90 0.24 -9.20 -1.65
N ALA A 91 0.76 -9.41 -2.85
CA ALA A 91 1.72 -8.53 -3.49
C ALA A 91 1.19 -8.10 -4.85
N PHE A 92 1.48 -6.84 -5.21
CA PHE A 92 1.05 -6.25 -6.47
C PHE A 92 2.28 -5.73 -7.19
N LEU A 93 2.45 -6.15 -8.45
CA LEU A 93 3.62 -5.84 -9.26
C LEU A 93 3.16 -5.17 -10.55
N LEU A 94 3.67 -3.97 -10.82
CA LEU A 94 3.48 -3.29 -12.10
C LEU A 94 4.48 -3.89 -13.10
N LEU A 95 4.02 -4.88 -13.86
CA LEU A 95 4.85 -5.76 -14.67
C LEU A 95 4.38 -5.79 -16.12
N ASN A 96 5.34 -5.65 -17.01
CA ASN A 96 5.17 -5.93 -18.43
C ASN A 96 6.41 -6.64 -18.98
N THR A 97 6.28 -7.16 -20.19
CA THR A 97 7.42 -7.65 -20.97
C THR A 97 7.72 -6.71 -22.13
N TYR A 98 8.93 -6.86 -22.67
CA TYR A 98 9.42 -6.19 -23.87
C TYR A 98 9.87 -7.26 -24.89
N ASN A 99 9.57 -7.05 -26.17
CA ASN A 99 9.87 -7.97 -27.29
C ASN A 99 9.19 -9.35 -27.19
N THR A 100 7.99 -9.44 -26.60
CA THR A 100 7.17 -10.66 -26.58
C THR A 100 6.26 -10.75 -27.79
N TYR A 101 6.81 -11.28 -28.88
CA TYR A 101 6.05 -11.65 -30.08
C TYR A 101 5.19 -12.89 -29.89
N TRP A 102 4.25 -13.13 -30.82
CA TRP A 102 3.28 -14.24 -30.76
C TRP A 102 3.87 -15.63 -30.50
N TRP A 103 5.14 -15.88 -30.88
CA TRP A 103 5.81 -17.16 -30.61
C TRP A 103 6.22 -17.36 -29.13
N TYR A 104 6.12 -16.32 -28.30
CA TYR A 104 6.25 -16.44 -26.84
C TYR A 104 4.93 -16.75 -26.14
N GLU A 105 3.78 -16.69 -26.83
CA GLU A 105 2.47 -16.90 -26.20
C GLU A 105 2.41 -18.27 -25.50
N GLY A 106 2.01 -18.26 -24.22
CA GLY A 106 1.97 -19.45 -23.37
C GLY A 106 3.32 -19.91 -22.82
N ALA A 107 4.43 -19.26 -23.19
CA ALA A 107 5.75 -19.59 -22.64
C ALA A 107 5.94 -18.99 -21.24
N VAL A 108 6.49 -19.80 -20.33
CA VAL A 108 7.00 -19.31 -19.05
C VAL A 108 8.37 -18.68 -19.28
N VAL A 109 8.47 -17.37 -19.01
CA VAL A 109 9.69 -16.58 -19.28
C VAL A 109 10.38 -16.14 -17.99
N GLY A 110 9.73 -16.29 -16.84
CA GLY A 110 10.27 -15.85 -15.57
C GLY A 110 9.44 -16.35 -14.40
N ASN A 111 9.78 -15.89 -13.20
CA ASN A 111 8.95 -16.09 -12.02
C ASN A 111 9.16 -14.99 -10.99
N VAL A 112 8.19 -14.85 -10.09
CA VAL A 112 8.30 -14.05 -8.87
C VAL A 112 8.34 -15.01 -7.68
N THR A 113 9.43 -14.97 -6.92
CA THR A 113 9.64 -15.80 -5.73
C THR A 113 9.61 -14.95 -4.46
N PHE A 114 8.73 -15.30 -3.53
CA PHE A 114 8.65 -14.73 -2.19
C PHE A 114 9.35 -15.65 -1.20
N THR A 115 10.22 -15.09 -0.36
CA THR A 115 10.82 -15.80 0.79
C THR A 115 10.16 -15.29 2.06
N PHE A 116 9.81 -16.21 2.96
CA PHE A 116 9.17 -15.89 4.23
C PHE A 116 10.11 -16.06 5.41
N SER A 117 9.78 -15.42 6.53
CA SER A 117 10.60 -15.45 7.76
C SER A 117 10.78 -16.84 8.37
N ASP A 118 9.93 -17.81 8.02
CA ASP A 118 10.05 -19.21 8.45
C ASP A 118 10.96 -20.07 7.54
N GLY A 119 11.61 -19.45 6.54
CA GLY A 119 12.47 -20.10 5.57
C GLY A 119 11.74 -20.75 4.40
N THR A 120 10.41 -20.71 4.36
CA THR A 120 9.64 -21.21 3.21
C THR A 120 9.61 -20.22 2.06
N THR A 121 9.30 -20.71 0.85
CA THR A 121 9.18 -19.88 -0.36
C THR A 121 7.87 -20.17 -1.10
N GLN A 122 7.36 -19.17 -1.81
CA GLN A 122 6.27 -19.32 -2.79
C GLN A 122 6.74 -18.72 -4.11
N SER A 123 6.50 -19.41 -5.23
CA SER A 123 6.85 -18.92 -6.57
C SER A 123 5.61 -18.87 -7.46
N THR A 124 5.50 -17.81 -8.26
CA THR A 124 4.50 -17.67 -9.31
C THR A 124 5.22 -17.52 -10.65
N ASP A 125 4.94 -18.41 -11.59
CA ASP A 125 5.49 -18.35 -12.93
C ASP A 125 4.91 -17.17 -13.72
N LEU A 126 5.75 -16.54 -14.55
CA LEU A 126 5.38 -15.46 -15.46
C LEU A 126 5.22 -16.04 -16.86
N THR A 127 3.96 -16.13 -17.30
CA THR A 127 3.57 -16.73 -18.58
C THR A 127 3.08 -15.66 -19.53
N VAL A 128 3.74 -15.51 -20.67
CA VAL A 128 3.39 -14.50 -21.68
C VAL A 128 2.01 -14.79 -22.26
N GLY A 129 1.13 -13.78 -22.28
CA GLY A 129 -0.28 -13.92 -22.65
C GLY A 129 -1.15 -14.50 -21.53
N GLY A 130 -0.53 -15.07 -20.49
CA GLY A 130 -1.18 -15.52 -19.27
C GLY A 130 -1.34 -14.35 -18.29
N ASN A 131 -0.29 -14.10 -17.53
CA ASN A 131 -0.25 -13.13 -16.44
C ASN A 131 0.78 -12.01 -16.64
N ILE A 132 1.45 -11.98 -17.80
CA ILE A 132 2.30 -10.89 -18.26
C ILE A 132 2.19 -10.75 -19.79
N ARG A 133 2.34 -9.55 -20.34
CA ARG A 133 2.25 -9.29 -21.78
C ARG A 133 3.13 -8.12 -22.23
N GLU A 134 3.23 -7.90 -23.53
CA GLU A 134 3.99 -6.80 -24.13
C GLU A 134 3.47 -5.43 -23.62
N TRP A 135 4.39 -4.55 -23.20
CA TRP A 135 4.06 -3.20 -22.75
C TRP A 135 3.45 -2.33 -23.86
N ARG A 136 3.88 -2.51 -25.10
CA ARG A 136 3.40 -1.80 -26.29
C ARG A 136 2.35 -2.63 -27.03
N THR A 137 1.14 -2.65 -26.50
CA THR A 137 0.01 -3.42 -27.06
C THR A 137 -0.47 -2.93 -28.42
N GLY A 138 -0.11 -1.71 -28.81
CA GLY A 138 -0.32 -1.17 -30.16
C GLY A 138 0.71 -1.62 -31.21
N ALA A 139 1.71 -2.43 -30.83
CA ALA A 139 2.67 -3.01 -31.75
C ALA A 139 2.08 -4.18 -32.54
N GLY A 140 2.49 -4.34 -33.80
CA GLY A 140 2.13 -5.52 -34.59
C GLY A 140 2.88 -6.78 -34.10
N PHE A 141 2.21 -7.92 -34.15
CA PHE A 141 2.76 -9.26 -33.88
C PHE A 141 3.20 -9.54 -32.43
N THR A 142 2.92 -8.64 -31.50
CA THR A 142 3.20 -8.84 -30.07
C THR A 142 2.02 -9.46 -29.33
N VAL A 143 2.32 -10.16 -28.23
CA VAL A 143 1.30 -10.71 -27.33
C VAL A 143 0.74 -9.58 -26.49
N ASN A 144 -0.50 -9.19 -26.77
CA ASN A 144 -1.15 -8.02 -26.18
C ASN A 144 -2.38 -8.36 -25.33
N THR A 145 -2.62 -9.64 -25.07
CA THR A 145 -3.71 -10.15 -24.23
C THR A 145 -3.20 -10.66 -22.90
N LEU A 146 -4.10 -10.74 -21.92
CA LEU A 146 -3.90 -11.41 -20.64
C LEU A 146 -5.10 -12.35 -20.45
N SER A 147 -4.85 -13.60 -20.09
CA SER A 147 -5.89 -14.57 -19.79
C SER A 147 -6.09 -14.81 -18.29
N ASP A 148 -5.08 -14.51 -17.47
CA ASP A 148 -5.13 -14.66 -16.02
C ASP A 148 -5.89 -13.48 -15.39
N PRO A 149 -7.00 -13.70 -14.66
CA PRO A 149 -7.74 -12.63 -13.99
C PRO A 149 -6.95 -11.92 -12.89
N ALA A 150 -5.86 -12.50 -12.39
CA ALA A 150 -4.97 -11.85 -11.43
C ALA A 150 -4.08 -10.77 -12.07
N ALA A 151 -4.01 -10.72 -13.40
CA ALA A 151 -3.30 -9.70 -14.16
C ALA A 151 -4.30 -8.76 -14.86
N ALA A 152 -4.17 -7.46 -14.64
CA ALA A 152 -5.07 -6.48 -15.22
C ALA A 152 -4.36 -5.21 -15.66
N ASN A 153 -4.90 -4.55 -16.68
CA ASN A 153 -4.45 -3.21 -17.04
C ASN A 153 -4.83 -2.21 -15.95
N VAL A 154 -3.85 -1.45 -15.46
CA VAL A 154 -4.07 -0.40 -14.46
C VAL A 154 -3.76 0.99 -14.98
N TRP A 155 -3.09 1.08 -16.13
CA TRP A 155 -2.90 2.32 -16.85
C TRP A 155 -2.78 2.06 -18.35
N THR A 156 -3.35 2.96 -19.15
CA THR A 156 -3.24 2.98 -20.61
C THR A 156 -2.82 4.37 -21.05
N GLY A 157 -1.86 4.44 -21.95
CA GLY A 157 -1.39 5.68 -22.55
C GLY A 157 -0.70 5.42 -23.88
N SER A 158 0.34 6.20 -24.17
CA SER A 158 1.09 6.12 -25.42
C SER A 158 2.55 5.73 -25.17
N ALA A 159 3.10 4.94 -26.08
CA ALA A 159 4.53 4.71 -26.17
C ALA A 159 5.24 5.96 -26.69
N GLN A 160 6.48 6.16 -26.29
CA GLN A 160 7.32 7.21 -26.85
C GLN A 160 7.46 7.05 -28.37
N PRO A 161 7.46 8.16 -29.15
CA PRO A 161 7.65 8.08 -30.61
C PRO A 161 8.95 7.36 -31.01
N GLY A 162 10.03 7.57 -30.24
CA GLY A 162 11.32 6.88 -30.44
C GLY A 162 11.28 5.37 -30.22
N MET A 163 10.24 4.85 -29.57
CA MET A 163 10.00 3.43 -29.31
C MET A 163 8.98 2.82 -30.30
N GLY A 164 8.67 3.54 -31.38
CA GLY A 164 7.69 3.13 -32.40
C GLY A 164 6.27 3.63 -32.14
N GLY A 165 6.03 4.37 -31.06
CA GLY A 165 4.73 4.96 -30.74
C GLY A 165 3.58 3.94 -30.60
N GLY A 166 2.35 4.45 -30.62
CA GLY A 166 1.14 3.66 -30.45
C GLY A 166 0.74 3.47 -28.99
N THR A 167 -0.24 2.60 -28.74
CA THR A 167 -0.75 2.33 -27.39
C THR A 167 0.28 1.61 -26.53
N ALA A 168 0.42 2.08 -25.30
CA ALA A 168 1.23 1.46 -24.27
C ALA A 168 0.42 1.25 -22.99
N VAL A 169 0.79 0.24 -22.22
CA VAL A 169 0.10 -0.16 -21.01
C VAL A 169 1.07 -0.36 -19.85
N ILE A 170 0.56 -0.18 -18.65
CA ILE A 170 1.14 -0.72 -17.42
C ILE A 170 0.10 -1.68 -16.86
N ASP A 171 0.50 -2.94 -16.71
CA ASP A 171 -0.34 -3.98 -16.13
C ASP A 171 0.10 -4.28 -14.70
N MET A 172 -0.84 -4.73 -13.88
CA MET A 172 -0.62 -5.12 -12.49
C MET A 172 -0.92 -6.59 -12.33
N LEU A 173 0.05 -7.35 -11.83
CA LEU A 173 -0.11 -8.72 -11.38
C LEU A 173 -0.35 -8.74 -9.88
N THR A 174 -1.45 -9.37 -9.47
CA THR A 174 -1.77 -9.64 -8.06
C THR A 174 -1.36 -11.06 -7.70
N ILE A 175 -0.58 -11.22 -6.63
CA ILE A 175 -0.17 -12.54 -6.11
C ILE A 175 -0.67 -12.66 -4.68
N ALA A 176 -1.56 -13.63 -4.44
CA ALA A 176 -2.02 -13.98 -3.11
C ALA A 176 -0.90 -14.63 -2.29
N LEU A 177 -0.79 -14.25 -1.02
CA LEU A 177 0.27 -14.67 -0.10
C LEU A 177 -0.35 -15.31 1.17
N PRO A 178 0.40 -16.18 1.87
CA PRO A 178 -0.14 -16.99 2.96
C PRO A 178 -0.25 -16.27 4.31
N SER A 179 -0.37 -14.93 4.33
CA SER A 179 -0.40 -14.12 5.55
C SER A 179 0.83 -14.31 6.46
N LYS A 180 2.00 -14.55 5.85
CA LYS A 180 3.29 -14.69 6.54
C LYS A 180 4.12 -13.42 6.42
N THR A 181 5.17 -13.29 7.22
CA THR A 181 6.14 -12.22 7.04
C THR A 181 7.00 -12.50 5.81
N VAL A 182 6.88 -11.67 4.77
CA VAL A 182 7.77 -11.70 3.61
C VAL A 182 9.08 -11.01 3.97
N THR A 183 10.20 -11.66 3.69
CA THR A 183 11.55 -11.12 3.92
C THR A 183 12.25 -10.73 2.63
N SER A 184 11.87 -11.33 1.50
CA SER A 184 12.36 -10.91 0.20
C SER A 184 11.40 -11.27 -0.93
N VAL A 185 11.43 -10.47 -1.99
CA VAL A 185 10.80 -10.74 -3.28
C VAL A 185 11.89 -10.81 -4.33
N THR A 186 11.96 -11.89 -5.10
CA THR A 186 12.90 -12.05 -6.21
C THR A 186 12.14 -12.15 -7.51
N LEU A 187 12.45 -11.28 -8.46
CA LEU A 187 11.98 -11.35 -9.84
C LEU A 187 13.08 -11.96 -10.69
N ASN A 188 12.74 -12.98 -11.47
CA ASN A 188 13.67 -13.67 -12.36
C ASN A 188 13.17 -13.60 -13.80
N ASP A 189 14.06 -13.26 -14.72
CA ASP A 189 13.93 -13.57 -16.14
C ASP A 189 14.70 -14.88 -16.41
N ASN A 190 13.95 -15.97 -16.55
CA ASN A 190 14.50 -17.30 -16.81
C ASN A 190 14.57 -17.61 -18.30
N ASN A 191 14.18 -16.66 -19.16
CA ASN A 191 14.21 -16.85 -20.59
C ASN A 191 15.67 -16.99 -21.06
N THR A 192 15.89 -17.89 -22.00
CA THR A 192 17.25 -18.28 -22.44
C THR A 192 17.56 -17.89 -23.87
N TRP A 193 16.63 -17.22 -24.57
CA TRP A 193 16.74 -16.96 -26.00
C TRP A 193 16.10 -15.65 -26.42
N GLY A 194 16.45 -15.15 -27.61
CA GLY A 194 15.91 -13.88 -28.12
C GLY A 194 16.34 -12.65 -27.31
N ALA A 195 15.58 -11.57 -27.42
CA ALA A 195 15.85 -10.28 -26.78
C ALA A 195 14.69 -9.83 -25.88
N LEU A 196 14.02 -10.80 -25.26
CA LEU A 196 12.96 -10.54 -24.29
C LEU A 196 13.52 -9.82 -23.08
N GLN A 197 12.71 -8.95 -22.49
CA GLN A 197 12.98 -8.37 -21.19
C GLN A 197 11.72 -8.39 -20.33
N ILE A 198 11.91 -8.39 -19.01
CA ILE A 198 10.85 -8.18 -18.02
C ILE A 198 11.06 -6.83 -17.36
N ASP A 199 10.05 -5.96 -17.46
CA ASP A 199 10.07 -4.62 -16.90
C ASP A 199 9.19 -4.54 -15.65
N LEU A 200 9.76 -4.13 -14.52
CA LEU A 200 9.08 -3.88 -13.26
C LEU A 200 9.12 -2.38 -12.95
N ALA A 201 7.96 -1.73 -13.05
CA ALA A 201 7.80 -0.30 -12.77
C ALA A 201 7.53 -0.01 -11.28
N GLY A 202 6.95 -0.95 -10.55
CA GLY A 202 6.61 -0.76 -9.14
C GLY A 202 6.20 -2.06 -8.46
N LEU A 203 6.42 -2.12 -7.15
CA LEU A 203 6.07 -3.23 -6.29
C LEU A 203 5.43 -2.66 -5.02
N THR A 204 4.33 -3.25 -4.58
CA THR A 204 3.74 -2.97 -3.27
C THR A 204 3.24 -4.26 -2.65
N ILE A 205 3.31 -4.35 -1.33
CA ILE A 205 2.88 -5.51 -0.56
C ILE A 205 1.76 -5.04 0.36
N ASP A 206 0.70 -5.82 0.48
CA ASP A 206 -0.38 -5.58 1.44
C ASP A 206 -0.11 -6.37 2.73
N PRO A 207 0.49 -5.76 3.76
CA PRO A 207 0.54 -6.32 5.10
C PRO A 207 -0.85 -6.34 5.74
N VAL A 208 -1.11 -7.35 6.58
CA VAL A 208 -2.17 -7.23 7.59
C VAL A 208 -1.88 -5.98 8.41
N ALA A 209 -2.73 -4.96 8.26
CA ALA A 209 -2.69 -3.79 9.13
C ALA A 209 -2.72 -4.28 10.58
N PRO A 210 -1.84 -3.78 11.48
CA PRO A 210 -1.95 -4.08 12.89
C PRO A 210 -3.38 -3.74 13.31
N GLN A 211 -4.16 -4.73 13.76
CA GLN A 211 -5.43 -4.41 14.40
C GLN A 211 -5.12 -3.43 15.51
N ALA A 212 -5.75 -2.25 15.49
CA ALA A 212 -5.58 -1.26 16.52
C ALA A 212 -5.95 -1.91 17.87
N SER A 213 -4.95 -2.34 18.64
CA SER A 213 -5.19 -2.80 20.00
C SER A 213 -5.53 -1.56 20.80
N CYS A 214 -6.81 -1.39 21.12
CA CYS A 214 -7.25 -0.41 22.11
C CYS A 214 -6.70 -0.81 23.49
N ASN A 215 -5.41 -0.54 23.75
CA ASN A 215 -4.72 -0.85 25.00
C ASN A 215 -5.02 0.16 26.11
N ARG A 216 -6.24 0.72 26.15
CA ARG A 216 -6.73 1.41 27.34
C ARG A 216 -7.78 0.53 28.01
N PRO A 217 -7.60 0.17 29.29
CA PRO A 217 -8.66 -0.48 30.06
C PRO A 217 -9.95 0.35 29.95
N GLY A 218 -10.98 -0.20 29.30
CA GLY A 218 -12.30 0.43 29.13
C GLY A 218 -12.63 1.05 27.77
N ASN A 219 -11.80 0.91 26.72
CA ASN A 219 -12.16 1.30 25.35
C ASN A 219 -12.43 0.06 24.48
N SER A 220 -13.68 -0.17 24.07
CA SER A 220 -13.96 -1.04 22.92
C SER A 220 -13.83 -0.21 21.63
N CYS A 221 -13.42 -0.83 20.52
CA CYS A 221 -13.18 -0.17 19.23
C CYS A 221 -14.45 0.44 18.58
N ILE A 222 -15.60 0.34 19.25
CA ILE A 222 -16.92 0.77 18.79
C ILE A 222 -17.55 1.84 19.70
N THR A 223 -16.87 2.28 20.76
CA THR A 223 -17.37 3.33 21.66
C THR A 223 -16.81 4.69 21.25
N PRO A 224 -17.64 5.67 20.82
CA PRO A 224 -17.17 7.02 20.51
C PRO A 224 -16.46 7.64 21.73
N ALA A 225 -15.31 8.30 21.52
CA ALA A 225 -14.50 8.89 22.58
C ALA A 225 -15.29 9.84 23.51
N ALA A 226 -16.34 10.48 22.97
CA ALA A 226 -17.24 11.36 23.72
C ALA A 226 -17.98 10.68 24.89
N GLN A 227 -18.17 9.36 24.84
CA GLN A 227 -18.80 8.61 25.94
C GLN A 227 -17.83 8.33 27.10
N ASN A 228 -16.51 8.32 26.87
CA ASN A 228 -15.50 8.01 27.89
C ASN A 228 -14.74 9.24 28.44
N SER A 229 -14.85 10.42 27.81
CA SER A 229 -14.36 11.69 28.37
C SER A 229 -15.23 12.24 29.51
N GLN A 230 -16.36 11.59 29.82
CA GLN A 230 -17.33 11.96 30.85
C GLN A 230 -17.21 11.07 32.11
N ALA A 231 -16.08 10.41 32.35
CA ALA A 231 -15.89 9.65 33.59
C ALA A 231 -16.01 10.62 34.78
N TRP A 232 -17.12 10.54 35.51
CA TRP A 232 -17.49 11.40 36.66
C TRP A 232 -16.35 11.63 37.64
N LYS A 233 -15.49 10.62 37.86
CA LYS A 233 -14.30 10.73 38.73
C LYS A 233 -13.27 11.78 38.30
N TRP A 234 -13.28 12.22 37.04
CA TRP A 234 -12.35 13.22 36.49
C TRP A 234 -13.01 14.56 36.15
N GLN A 235 -14.28 14.75 36.49
CA GLN A 235 -14.94 16.05 36.36
C GLN A 235 -14.46 17.01 37.47
N PRO A 236 -14.37 18.33 37.21
CA PRO A 236 -14.08 19.29 38.26
C PRO A 236 -15.20 19.29 39.31
N LEU A 237 -14.81 19.26 40.60
CA LEU A 237 -15.75 19.30 41.72
C LEU A 237 -16.60 20.58 41.66
N GLN A 238 -17.89 20.45 41.90
CA GLN A 238 -18.75 21.63 42.06
C GLN A 238 -18.42 22.34 43.38
N PRO A 239 -18.49 23.69 43.43
CA PRO A 239 -18.22 24.44 44.65
C PRO A 239 -19.07 23.94 45.82
N GLY A 240 -18.40 23.52 46.91
CA GLY A 240 -19.06 22.97 48.11
C GLY A 240 -19.13 21.43 48.18
N THR A 241 -18.57 20.71 47.20
CA THR A 241 -18.52 19.23 47.20
C THR A 241 -17.08 18.72 47.32
N THR A 242 -16.87 17.65 48.10
CA THR A 242 -15.55 17.00 48.29
C THR A 242 -15.35 15.76 47.43
N VAL A 243 -16.40 15.28 46.77
CA VAL A 243 -16.39 14.05 45.96
C VAL A 243 -17.29 14.22 44.74
N ASN A 244 -16.83 13.74 43.58
CA ASN A 244 -17.70 13.62 42.41
C ASN A 244 -18.70 12.47 42.64
N THR A 245 -19.98 12.68 42.37
CA THR A 245 -21.02 11.65 42.47
C THR A 245 -21.41 11.15 41.08
N ASN A 246 -21.58 9.82 40.93
CA ASN A 246 -22.00 9.23 39.66
C ASN A 246 -23.49 9.53 39.40
N PRO A 247 -23.86 10.27 38.34
CA PRO A 247 -25.26 10.58 38.04
C PRO A 247 -26.09 9.36 37.60
N HIS A 248 -25.46 8.21 37.34
CA HIS A 248 -26.11 6.97 36.92
C HIS A 248 -26.09 5.84 37.96
N ALA A 249 -25.83 6.13 39.24
CA ALA A 249 -25.75 5.11 40.30
C ALA A 249 -27.00 4.21 40.39
N ASN A 250 -28.18 4.70 40.01
CA ASN A 250 -29.45 3.97 40.13
C ASN A 250 -29.75 2.96 39.01
N ASN A 251 -28.87 2.80 38.02
CA ASN A 251 -29.05 1.79 36.96
C ASN A 251 -28.30 0.46 37.25
N ALA A 252 -27.65 0.33 38.41
CA ALA A 252 -26.86 -0.85 38.76
C ALA A 252 -27.66 -1.99 39.39
N ASP A 253 -28.94 -1.81 39.75
CA ASP A 253 -29.73 -2.84 40.46
C ASP A 253 -31.09 -3.14 39.79
N LYS A 254 -31.08 -3.47 38.49
CA LYS A 254 -32.20 -4.20 37.86
C LYS A 254 -31.71 -5.36 36.99
N THR A 255 -30.89 -6.23 37.56
CA THR A 255 -30.87 -7.63 37.11
C THR A 255 -32.14 -8.31 37.62
N ASN A 256 -33.14 -8.43 36.74
CA ASN A 256 -34.29 -9.31 36.97
C ASN A 256 -33.78 -10.76 37.14
N HIS A 257 -33.68 -11.23 38.38
CA HIS A 257 -33.64 -12.65 38.67
C HIS A 257 -35.01 -13.26 38.31
N LYS A 258 -35.08 -14.00 37.20
CA LYS A 258 -36.09 -15.06 37.03
C LYS A 258 -35.48 -16.35 37.57
N SER A 259 -35.93 -16.77 38.74
CA SER A 259 -35.75 -18.13 39.24
C SER A 259 -36.95 -18.98 38.83
N HIS A 260 -36.66 -20.16 38.27
CA HIS A 260 -37.55 -21.32 38.34
C HIS A 260 -37.62 -21.83 39.77
#